data_AF-A0A8T4W4M7-F1
#
_entry.id   AF-A0A8T4W4M7-F1
#
_cell.length_a   1.000
_cell.length_b   1.000
_cell.length_c   1.000
_cell.angle_alpha   90.00
_cell.angle_beta   90.00
_cell.angle_gamma   90.00
#
_symmetry.space_group_name_H-M   'P 1'
#
loop_
_entity.id
_entity.type
_entity.pdbx_description
1 polymer ?
#
loop_
_entity_poly.entity_id
_entity_poly.type
_entity_poly.pdbx_seq_one_letter_code
_entity_poly.pdbx_strand_id
1 'polypeptide(L)'
;MVEPCSDSGAYRAEPKEKTKIDLEELEEYLIKREFEIEFSSEVILLVLHPRLDVEVGIYPSGKLLFKTTDEKIVDELFEEFTELVKDFKNT
;
A
#
# COMPACT_ATOMS: atom_id res chain seq x y z
N MET A 1 1.27 -10.01 7.47
CA MET A 1 0.82 -11.32 6.95
C MET A 1 0.11 -11.04 5.67
N VAL A 2 0.47 -11.74 4.60
CA VAL A 2 -0.11 -11.61 3.26
C VAL A 2 -1.10 -12.77 3.06
N GLU A 3 -2.30 -12.47 2.59
CA GLU A 3 -3.35 -13.46 2.33
C GLU A 3 -4.05 -13.15 0.99
N PRO A 4 -4.31 -14.14 0.13
CA PRO A 4 -5.11 -13.93 -1.07
C PRO A 4 -6.57 -13.63 -0.70
N CYS A 5 -7.19 -12.70 -1.42
CA CYS A 5 -8.62 -12.45 -1.36
C CYS A 5 -9.35 -13.53 -2.16
N SER A 6 -10.33 -14.20 -1.53
CA SER A 6 -10.93 -15.45 -2.02
C SER A 6 -11.52 -15.38 -3.44
N ASP A 7 -11.96 -14.21 -3.89
CA ASP A 7 -12.76 -14.07 -5.14
C ASP A 7 -12.31 -12.94 -6.07
N SER A 8 -11.23 -12.19 -5.77
CA SER A 8 -11.00 -10.88 -6.40
C SER A 8 -9.64 -10.68 -7.08
N GLY A 9 -8.81 -11.72 -7.24
CA GLY A 9 -7.50 -11.59 -7.88
C GLY A 9 -6.63 -10.51 -7.22
N ALA A 10 -6.63 -10.48 -5.89
CA ALA A 10 -5.96 -9.48 -5.09
C ALA A 10 -5.40 -10.12 -3.80
N TYR A 11 -4.45 -9.45 -3.17
CA TYR A 11 -3.86 -9.88 -1.90
C TYR A 11 -4.04 -8.81 -0.84
N ARG A 12 -4.40 -9.22 0.37
CA ARG A 12 -4.45 -8.36 1.55
C ARG A 12 -3.20 -8.57 2.37
N ALA A 13 -2.58 -7.48 2.78
CA ALA A 13 -1.49 -7.48 3.73
C ALA A 13 -1.87 -6.73 5.01
N GLU A 14 -1.57 -7.34 6.15
CA GLU A 14 -1.72 -6.70 7.46
C GLU A 14 -0.35 -6.55 8.14
N PRO A 15 0.03 -5.32 8.53
CA PRO A 15 1.25 -5.09 9.29
C PRO A 15 1.12 -5.72 10.68
N LYS A 16 2.24 -6.21 11.23
CA LYS A 16 2.25 -6.85 12.56
C LYS A 16 1.94 -5.86 13.68
N GLU A 17 2.29 -4.59 13.49
CA GLU A 17 2.07 -3.53 14.47
C GLU A 17 0.92 -2.62 14.04
N LYS A 18 0.03 -2.33 14.99
CA LYS A 18 -1.05 -1.37 14.75
C LYS A 18 -0.45 0.00 14.49
N THR A 19 -0.78 0.53 13.32
CA THR A 19 -0.30 1.81 12.84
C THR A 19 -1.51 2.71 12.59
N LYS A 20 -1.36 4.00 12.90
CA LYS A 20 -2.27 5.04 12.42
C LYS A 20 -1.49 5.91 11.44
N ILE A 21 -1.90 5.88 10.17
CA ILE A 21 -1.34 6.68 9.08
C ILE A 21 -2.30 7.83 8.82
N ASP A 22 -1.75 9.04 8.72
CA ASP A 22 -2.45 10.15 8.11
C ASP A 22 -2.34 10.01 6.58
N LEU A 23 -3.48 9.80 5.90
CA LEU A 23 -3.47 9.51 4.47
C LEU A 23 -3.14 10.74 3.62
N GLU A 24 -3.42 11.95 4.10
CA GLU A 24 -3.11 13.19 3.38
C GLU A 24 -1.59 13.43 3.39
N GLU A 25 -0.96 13.27 4.56
CA GLU A 25 0.51 13.35 4.67
C GLU A 25 1.20 12.23 3.89
N LEU A 26 0.63 11.01 3.90
CA LEU A 26 1.17 9.89 3.12
C LEU A 26 1.05 10.14 1.62
N GLU A 27 -0.06 10.72 1.14
CA GLU A 27 -0.25 11.07 -0.27
C GLU A 27 0.87 12.00 -0.76
N GLU A 28 1.13 13.11 -0.05
CA GLU A 28 2.22 14.02 -0.40
C GLU A 28 3.59 13.33 -0.42
N TYR A 29 3.80 12.41 0.52
CA TYR A 29 5.03 11.63 0.63
C TYR A 29 5.23 10.66 -0.53
N LEU A 30 4.14 10.05 -1.01
CA LEU A 30 4.12 9.11 -2.12
C LEU A 30 4.29 9.82 -3.47
N ILE A 31 3.67 10.99 -3.66
CA ILE A 31 3.86 11.83 -4.86
C ILE A 31 5.35 12.18 -5.04
N LYS A 32 6.05 12.52 -3.95
CA LYS A 32 7.51 12.81 -3.99
C LYS A 32 8.35 11.59 -4.38
N ARG A 33 7.80 10.38 -4.31
CA ARG A 33 8.40 9.11 -4.74
C ARG A 33 7.84 8.60 -6.07
N GLU A 34 7.19 9.47 -6.84
CA GLU A 34 6.71 9.18 -8.19
C GLU A 34 5.57 8.15 -8.24
N PHE A 35 4.90 7.87 -7.12
CA PHE A 35 3.64 7.13 -7.14
C PHE A 35 2.53 7.99 -7.75
N GLU A 36 1.71 7.38 -8.60
CA GLU A 36 0.51 8.02 -9.14
C GLU A 36 -0.67 7.77 -8.19
N ILE A 37 -1.42 8.83 -7.88
CA ILE A 37 -2.56 8.78 -6.98
C ILE A 37 -3.83 8.59 -7.82
N GLU A 38 -4.42 7.40 -7.73
CA GLU A 38 -5.65 7.05 -8.46
C GLU A 38 -6.90 7.54 -7.74
N PHE A 39 -6.90 7.48 -6.41
CA PHE A 39 -8.03 7.87 -5.57
C PHE A 39 -7.57 8.16 -4.15
N SER A 40 -8.07 9.23 -3.54
CA SER A 40 -7.77 9.60 -2.16
C SER A 40 -9.05 9.88 -1.37
N SER A 41 -9.12 9.35 -0.15
CA SER A 41 -10.22 9.52 0.79
C SER A 41 -9.74 9.29 2.23
N GLU A 42 -10.56 9.65 3.21
CA GLU A 42 -10.24 9.43 4.64
C GLU A 42 -10.09 7.95 5.03
N VAL A 43 -10.61 7.02 4.22
CA VAL A 43 -10.65 5.59 4.55
C VAL A 43 -9.68 4.74 3.75
N ILE A 44 -9.25 5.22 2.57
CA ILE A 44 -8.35 4.51 1.68
C ILE A 44 -7.66 5.48 0.72
N LEU A 45 -6.39 5.23 0.47
CA LEU A 45 -5.59 5.84 -0.60
C LEU A 45 -5.26 4.75 -1.63
N LEU A 46 -5.65 4.94 -2.89
CA LEU A 46 -5.28 4.05 -4.00
C LEU A 46 -4.14 4.70 -4.79
N VAL A 47 -3.06 3.94 -4.96
CA VAL A 47 -1.89 4.39 -5.72
C VAL A 47 -1.48 3.36 -6.77
N LEU A 48 -0.98 3.83 -7.90
CA LEU A 48 -0.35 2.99 -8.91
C LEU A 48 1.15 2.94 -8.67
N HIS A 49 1.70 1.73 -8.56
CA HIS A 49 3.13 1.54 -8.33
C HIS A 49 3.96 1.93 -9.57
N PRO A 50 4.95 2.83 -9.46
CA PRO A 50 5.62 3.46 -10.61
C PRO A 50 6.37 2.48 -11.53
N ARG A 51 6.77 1.32 -11.01
CA ARG A 51 7.57 0.33 -11.74
C ARG A 51 6.82 -0.93 -12.12
N LEU A 52 5.75 -1.26 -11.40
CA LEU A 52 5.13 -2.59 -11.45
C LEU A 52 3.73 -2.55 -12.03
N ASP A 53 3.16 -1.36 -12.29
CA ASP A 53 1.80 -1.19 -12.82
C ASP A 53 0.74 -1.93 -11.97
N VAL A 54 0.97 -1.97 -10.65
CA VAL A 54 0.08 -2.60 -9.67
C VAL A 54 -0.60 -1.50 -8.87
N GLU A 55 -1.93 -1.54 -8.82
CA GLU A 55 -2.71 -0.68 -7.95
C GLU A 55 -2.67 -1.21 -6.50
N VAL A 56 -2.35 -0.32 -5.56
CA VAL A 56 -2.21 -0.62 -4.14
C VAL A 56 -3.14 0.28 -3.34
N GLY A 57 -4.04 -0.34 -2.59
CA GLY A 57 -4.89 0.34 -1.61
C GLY A 57 -4.25 0.36 -0.23
N ILE A 58 -4.15 1.54 0.36
CA ILE A 58 -3.55 1.77 1.67
C ILE A 58 -4.62 2.30 2.61
N TYR A 59 -4.82 1.61 3.73
CA TYR A 59 -5.78 2.01 4.76
C TYR A 59 -5.08 2.76 5.89
N PRO A 60 -5.77 3.65 6.64
CA PRO A 60 -5.19 4.35 7.80
C PRO A 60 -4.63 3.42 8.86
N SER A 61 -5.11 2.17 8.92
CA SER A 61 -4.59 1.14 9.83
C SER A 61 -3.23 0.55 9.42
N GLY A 62 -2.70 0.97 8.26
CA GLY A 62 -1.54 0.37 7.60
C GLY A 62 -1.85 -0.93 6.85
N LYS A 63 -3.12 -1.33 6.75
CA LYS A 63 -3.51 -2.47 5.91
C LYS A 63 -3.26 -2.11 4.45
N LEU A 64 -2.88 -3.11 3.66
CA LEU A 64 -2.62 -2.97 2.24
C LEU A 64 -3.51 -3.93 1.44
N LEU A 65 -3.91 -3.51 0.26
CA LEU A 65 -4.63 -4.31 -0.73
C LEU A 65 -3.90 -4.19 -2.07
N PHE A 66 -3.27 -5.27 -2.52
CA PHE A 66 -2.57 -5.33 -3.80
C PHE A 66 -3.50 -5.94 -4.86
N LYS A 67 -3.83 -5.18 -5.91
CA LYS A 67 -4.65 -5.68 -7.02
C LYS A 67 -3.77 -6.38 -8.06
N THR A 68 -3.36 -7.61 -7.75
CA THR A 68 -2.60 -8.47 -8.65
C THR A 68 -2.85 -9.95 -8.34
N THR A 69 -2.67 -10.81 -9.35
CA THR A 69 -2.69 -12.27 -9.20
C THR A 69 -1.29 -12.87 -9.06
N ASP A 70 -0.22 -12.10 -9.29
CA ASP A 70 1.16 -12.59 -9.18
C ASP A 70 1.65 -12.53 -7.73
N GLU A 71 1.66 -13.69 -7.07
CA GLU A 71 2.10 -13.85 -5.69
C GLU A 71 3.54 -13.37 -5.44
N LYS A 72 4.45 -13.53 -6.41
CA LYS A 72 5.86 -13.14 -6.23
C LYS A 72 6.02 -11.64 -6.12
N ILE A 73 5.23 -10.90 -6.89
CA ILE A 73 5.23 -9.44 -6.86
C ILE A 73 4.65 -8.93 -5.54
N VAL A 74 3.68 -9.66 -4.95
CA VAL A 74 3.05 -9.26 -3.70
C VAL A 74 4.02 -9.25 -2.53
N ASP A 75 4.90 -10.25 -2.44
CA ASP A 75 5.91 -10.30 -1.37
C ASP A 75 6.90 -9.13 -1.48
N GLU A 76 7.37 -8.82 -2.69
CA GLU A 76 8.24 -7.66 -2.97
C GLU A 76 7.54 -6.35 -2.59
N LEU A 77 6.30 -6.16 -3.05
CA LEU A 77 5.50 -4.98 -2.72
C LEU A 77 5.23 -4.87 -1.22
N PHE A 78 4.97 -5.98 -0.53
CA PHE A 78 4.70 -5.96 0.90
C PHE A 78 5.93 -5.51 1.70
N GLU A 79 7.12 -5.98 1.34
CA GLU A 79 8.38 -5.51 1.95
C GLU A 79 8.62 -4.03 1.64
N GLU A 80 8.51 -3.62 0.37
CA GLU A 80 8.70 -2.23 -0.06
C GLU A 80 7.76 -1.26 0.68
N PHE A 81 6.46 -1.54 0.71
CA PHE A 81 5.50 -0.69 1.41
C PHE A 81 5.68 -0.71 2.93
N THR A 82 6.15 -1.81 3.50
CA THR A 82 6.45 -1.87 4.94
C THR A 82 7.60 -0.93 5.29
N GLU A 83 8.68 -0.91 4.50
CA GLU A 83 9.79 0.02 4.70
C GLU A 83 9.39 1.46 4.40
N LEU A 84 8.61 1.70 3.35
CA LEU A 84 8.08 3.02 3.02
C LEU A 84 7.27 3.63 4.18
N VAL A 85 6.38 2.84 4.79
CA VAL A 85 5.58 3.30 5.94
C VAL A 85 6.45 3.54 7.18
N LYS A 86 7.53 2.78 7.39
CA LYS A 86 8.49 3.04 8.46
C LYS A 86 9.25 4.34 8.21
N ASP A 87 9.75 4.55 6.99
CA ASP A 87 10.46 5.77 6.62
C ASP A 87 9.55 7.00 6.75
N PHE A 88 8.28 6.89 6.34
CA PHE A 88 7.29 7.95 6.47
C PHE A 88 7.14 8.41 7.92
N LYS A 89 7.03 7.47 8.86
CA LYS A 89 6.89 7.79 10.29
C LYS A 89 8.12 8.42 10.95
N ASN A 90 9.29 8.27 10.32
CA ASN A 90 10.54 8.85 10.82
C ASN A 90 10.88 10.18 10.13
N THR A 91 10.01 10.67 9.24
CA THR A 91 10.15 11.96 8.54
C THR A 91 9.47 13.07 9.35
#